data_AF-A0AAX6IA39-F1
#
_entry.id   AF-A0AAX6IA39-F1
#
_cell.length_a   1.000
_cell.length_b   1.000
_cell.length_c   1.000
_cell.angle_alpha   90.00
_cell.angle_beta   90.00
_cell.angle_gamma   90.00
#
_symmetry.space_group_name_H-M   'P 1'
#
loop_
_entity.id
_entity.type
_entity.pdbx_description
1 polymer ?
#
loop_
_entity_poly.entity_id
_entity_poly.type
_entity_poly.pdbx_seq_one_letter_code
_entity_poly.pdbx_strand_id
1 'polypeptide(L)'
;MCTPLPLVIVSAEMFTNEKRQIERTGRSGTSRAQYLQELVTEFQKTTSEESKEKILAHLANFAYDPYNYTFLRQLNILELFLDCITEPNERLIEFGAGGICNSCVDPANASIIVQCGGIPLIIQCLSSPVRNTVNYALGSLYYLCTTSTKKEILKPEVIEVIKRYAAAGDVNMSFSNLANAFLEKHMNH
;
A
#
# COMPACT_ATOMS: atom_id res chain seq x y z
N MET A 1 -20.64 3.39 -8.50
CA MET A 1 -19.96 4.70 -8.55
C MET A 1 -19.04 4.77 -7.33
N CYS A 2 -17.78 4.35 -7.48
CA CYS A 2 -16.77 4.43 -6.43
C CYS A 2 -16.14 5.82 -6.49
N THR A 3 -16.40 6.64 -5.49
CA THR A 3 -15.71 7.92 -5.33
C THR A 3 -14.27 7.67 -4.89
N PRO A 4 -13.27 8.32 -5.50
CA PRO A 4 -11.90 8.29 -5.00
C PRO A 4 -11.88 8.94 -3.61
N LEU A 5 -11.37 8.23 -2.59
CA LEU A 5 -11.15 8.87 -1.29
C LEU A 5 -10.14 10.03 -1.50
N PRO A 6 -10.52 11.27 -1.18
CA PRO A 6 -9.56 12.37 -1.16
C PRO A 6 -8.49 12.08 -0.10
N LEU A 7 -7.30 12.67 -0.25
CA LEU A 7 -6.36 12.82 0.87
C LEU A 7 -7.09 13.58 2.00
N VAL A 8 -7.77 12.85 2.88
CA VAL A 8 -8.43 13.40 4.04
C VAL A 8 -7.33 13.77 5.02
N ILE A 9 -7.35 15.00 5.53
CA ILE A 9 -6.65 15.35 6.77
C ILE A 9 -7.24 14.43 7.84
N VAL A 10 -6.59 13.30 8.12
CA VAL A 10 -7.10 12.28 9.02
C VAL A 10 -6.90 12.77 10.45
N SER A 11 -7.98 13.19 11.11
CA SER A 11 -7.98 13.44 12.55
C SER A 11 -7.53 12.18 13.29
N ALA A 12 -6.69 12.31 14.33
CA ALA A 12 -6.22 11.21 15.17
C ALA A 12 -7.38 10.37 15.76
N GLU A 13 -8.59 10.92 15.79
CA GLU A 13 -9.82 10.26 16.19
C GLU A 13 -10.32 9.18 15.21
N MET A 14 -9.77 9.07 14.01
CA MET A 14 -10.15 8.01 13.05
C MET A 14 -9.37 6.71 13.28
N PHE A 15 -8.18 6.78 13.90
CA PHE A 15 -7.34 5.62 14.13
C PHE A 15 -7.78 4.80 15.34
N THR A 16 -7.54 3.50 15.25
CA THR A 16 -7.78 2.57 16.33
C THR A 16 -6.81 2.83 17.47
N ASN A 17 -7.26 2.57 18.70
CA ASN A 17 -6.40 2.48 19.87
C ASN A 17 -6.79 1.26 20.70
N GLU A 18 -5.97 0.91 21.71
CA GLU A 18 -6.20 -0.26 22.56
C GLU A 18 -7.57 -0.24 23.22
N LYS A 19 -8.01 0.92 23.73
CA LYS A 19 -9.32 1.07 24.37
C LYS A 19 -10.46 0.72 23.41
N ARG A 20 -10.44 1.29 22.20
CA ARG A 20 -11.43 1.00 21.14
C ARG A 20 -11.39 -0.45 20.68
N GLN A 21 -10.22 -1.08 20.69
CA GLN A 21 -10.13 -2.52 20.42
C GLN A 21 -10.80 -3.35 21.50
N ILE A 22 -10.47 -3.09 22.77
CA ILE A 22 -11.09 -3.82 23.89
C ILE A 22 -12.62 -3.65 23.86
N GLU A 23 -13.11 -2.44 23.58
CA GLU A 23 -14.55 -2.14 23.44
C GLU A 23 -15.21 -2.92 22.29
N ARG A 24 -14.55 -3.03 21.13
CA ARG A 24 -15.09 -3.75 19.95
C ARG A 24 -14.99 -5.27 20.08
N THR A 25 -13.91 -5.77 20.66
CA THR A 25 -13.63 -7.21 20.81
C THR A 25 -14.48 -7.82 21.92
N GLY A 26 -14.84 -7.06 22.96
CA GLY A 26 -15.59 -7.56 24.10
C GLY A 26 -14.78 -8.56 24.96
N ARG A 27 -15.44 -9.22 25.93
CA ARG A 27 -14.78 -10.10 26.91
C ARG A 27 -14.25 -11.43 26.36
N SER A 28 -14.71 -11.86 25.19
CA SER A 28 -14.41 -13.18 24.61
C SER A 28 -14.00 -13.12 23.15
N GLY A 29 -13.73 -11.94 22.60
CA GLY A 29 -13.31 -11.80 21.22
C GLY A 29 -11.82 -12.09 21.02
N THR A 30 -11.48 -12.47 19.80
CA THR A 30 -10.11 -12.72 19.35
C THR A 30 -9.26 -11.45 19.43
N SER A 31 -8.03 -11.56 19.94
CA SER A 31 -7.09 -10.43 19.96
C SER A 31 -6.78 -9.94 18.54
N ARG A 32 -6.41 -8.66 18.36
CA ARG A 32 -6.05 -8.13 17.02
C ARG A 32 -4.93 -8.94 16.37
N ALA A 33 -3.90 -9.30 17.13
CA ALA A 33 -2.78 -10.10 16.64
C ALA A 33 -3.25 -11.48 16.16
N GLN A 34 -4.06 -12.18 16.97
CA GLN A 34 -4.58 -13.49 16.60
C GLN A 34 -5.51 -13.41 15.38
N TYR A 35 -6.36 -12.39 15.30
CA TYR A 35 -7.25 -12.21 14.15
C TYR A 35 -6.49 -12.01 12.83
N LEU A 36 -5.45 -11.17 12.85
CA LEU A 36 -4.59 -10.98 11.68
C LEU A 36 -3.82 -12.25 11.32
N GLN A 37 -3.36 -13.01 12.32
CA GLN A 37 -2.70 -14.31 12.10
C GLN A 37 -3.66 -15.34 11.48
N GLU A 38 -4.94 -15.36 11.90
CA GLU A 38 -5.99 -16.21 11.32
C GLU A 38 -6.22 -15.87 9.85
N LEU A 39 -6.30 -14.57 9.50
CA LEU A 39 -6.41 -14.13 8.10
C LEU A 39 -5.21 -14.57 7.25
N VAL A 40 -3.98 -14.38 7.73
CA VAL A 40 -2.77 -14.85 7.02
C VAL A 40 -2.78 -16.36 6.83
N THR A 41 -3.20 -17.10 7.86
CA THR A 41 -3.30 -18.57 7.80
C THR A 41 -4.35 -19.02 6.80
N GLU A 42 -5.50 -18.34 6.75
CA GLU A 42 -6.58 -18.62 5.81
C GLU A 42 -6.12 -18.34 4.36
N PHE A 43 -5.43 -17.21 4.13
CA PHE A 43 -4.86 -16.87 2.83
C PHE A 43 -3.91 -17.96 2.31
N GLN A 44 -3.04 -18.47 3.18
CA GLN A 44 -2.06 -19.51 2.82
C GLN A 44 -2.70 -20.88 2.56
N LYS A 45 -3.84 -21.18 3.18
CA LYS A 45 -4.50 -22.49 3.08
C LYS A 45 -5.53 -22.57 1.96
N THR A 46 -6.16 -21.45 1.64
CA THR A 46 -7.24 -21.45 0.65
C THR A 46 -6.70 -21.62 -0.77
N THR A 47 -7.39 -22.44 -1.56
CA THR A 47 -7.13 -22.59 -3.00
C THR A 47 -8.07 -21.73 -3.85
N SER A 48 -9.03 -21.04 -3.22
CA SER A 48 -9.98 -20.16 -3.90
C SER A 48 -9.37 -18.77 -4.09
N GLU A 49 -9.22 -18.37 -5.36
CA GLU A 49 -8.74 -17.03 -5.71
C GLU A 49 -9.66 -15.93 -5.15
N GLU A 50 -10.98 -16.10 -5.19
CA GLU A 50 -11.93 -15.15 -4.62
C GLU A 50 -11.73 -14.98 -3.10
N SER A 51 -11.40 -16.07 -2.38
CA SER A 51 -11.10 -16.00 -0.96
C SER A 51 -9.79 -15.25 -0.72
N LYS A 52 -8.73 -15.54 -1.49
CA LYS A 52 -7.47 -14.80 -1.40
C LYS A 52 -7.67 -13.30 -1.62
N GLU A 53 -8.42 -12.92 -2.65
CA GLU A 53 -8.73 -11.53 -2.96
C GLU A 53 -9.42 -10.83 -1.79
N LYS A 54 -10.46 -11.45 -1.22
CA LYS A 54 -11.19 -10.89 -0.07
C LYS A 54 -10.30 -10.73 1.17
N ILE A 55 -9.48 -11.73 1.47
CA ILE A 55 -8.59 -11.70 2.62
C ILE A 55 -7.52 -10.63 2.43
N LEU A 56 -6.90 -10.56 1.25
CA LEU A 56 -5.86 -9.59 0.96
C LEU A 56 -6.39 -8.16 0.98
N ALA A 57 -7.58 -7.92 0.41
CA ALA A 57 -8.27 -6.64 0.50
C ALA A 57 -8.53 -6.25 1.95
N HIS A 58 -8.90 -7.22 2.80
CA HIS A 58 -9.10 -6.98 4.22
C HIS A 58 -7.81 -6.57 4.94
N LEU A 59 -6.71 -7.29 4.69
CA LEU A 59 -5.39 -6.96 5.21
C LEU A 59 -4.93 -5.57 4.75
N ALA A 60 -5.13 -5.23 3.48
CA ALA A 60 -4.77 -3.92 2.92
C ALA A 60 -5.56 -2.78 3.57
N ASN A 61 -6.82 -3.00 3.93
CA ASN A 61 -7.63 -2.04 4.70
C ASN A 61 -7.10 -1.86 6.13
N PHE A 62 -6.67 -2.94 6.79
CA PHE A 62 -6.01 -2.83 8.10
C PHE A 62 -4.69 -2.06 8.04
N ALA A 63 -3.99 -2.14 6.90
CA ALA A 63 -2.73 -1.44 6.67
C ALA A 63 -2.87 0.09 6.56
N TYR A 64 -4.08 0.65 6.58
CA TYR A 64 -4.31 2.09 6.65
C TYR A 64 -4.13 2.67 8.07
N ASP A 65 -4.28 1.84 9.10
CA ASP A 65 -4.30 2.28 10.50
C ASP A 65 -2.96 1.94 11.19
N PRO A 66 -2.18 2.94 11.65
CA PRO A 66 -0.88 2.73 12.30
C PRO A 66 -0.92 1.81 13.51
N TYR A 67 -2.08 1.67 14.17
CA TYR A 67 -2.28 0.70 15.24
C TYR A 67 -1.87 -0.72 14.82
N ASN A 68 -2.04 -1.07 13.53
CA ASN A 68 -1.76 -2.40 13.03
C ASN A 68 -0.31 -2.64 12.63
N TYR A 69 0.51 -1.59 12.46
CA TYR A 69 1.82 -1.71 11.81
C TYR A 69 2.76 -2.70 12.50
N THR A 70 2.77 -2.71 13.84
CA THR A 70 3.58 -3.71 14.58
C THR A 70 3.14 -5.14 14.29
N PHE A 71 1.83 -5.39 14.18
CA PHE A 71 1.32 -6.71 13.82
C PHE A 71 1.62 -7.06 12.37
N LEU A 72 1.53 -6.09 11.43
CA LEU A 72 1.88 -6.31 10.02
C LEU A 72 3.31 -6.81 9.87
N ARG A 73 4.25 -6.18 10.60
CA ARG A 73 5.66 -6.58 10.62
C ARG A 73 5.88 -7.94 11.27
N GLN A 74 5.25 -8.19 12.43
CA GLN A 74 5.41 -9.46 13.14
C GLN A 74 4.86 -10.67 12.37
N LEU A 75 3.84 -10.44 11.54
CA LEU A 75 3.15 -11.47 10.77
C LEU A 75 3.61 -11.55 9.31
N ASN A 76 4.67 -10.83 8.94
CA ASN A 76 5.21 -10.74 7.58
C ASN A 76 4.16 -10.37 6.52
N ILE A 77 3.20 -9.51 6.87
CA ILE A 77 2.12 -9.11 5.96
C ILE A 77 2.63 -8.15 4.87
N LEU A 78 3.70 -7.40 5.14
CA LEU A 78 4.32 -6.52 4.13
C LEU A 78 4.92 -7.35 2.99
N GLU A 79 5.61 -8.43 3.34
CA GLU A 79 6.16 -9.42 2.42
C GLU A 79 5.05 -10.12 1.65
N LEU A 80 3.97 -10.51 2.33
CA LEU A 80 2.78 -11.07 1.67
C LEU A 80 2.20 -10.12 0.61
N PHE A 81 2.14 -8.81 0.89
CA PHE A 81 1.69 -7.85 -0.12
C PHE A 81 2.65 -7.79 -1.33
N LEU A 82 3.96 -7.86 -1.11
CA LEU A 82 4.94 -7.90 -2.20
C LEU A 82 4.82 -9.16 -3.03
N ASP A 83 4.65 -10.33 -2.41
CA ASP A 83 4.42 -11.59 -3.11
C ASP A 83 3.18 -11.48 -4.02
N CYS A 84 2.09 -10.90 -3.51
CA CYS A 84 0.86 -10.70 -4.27
C CYS A 84 0.99 -9.73 -5.46
N ILE A 85 1.98 -8.82 -5.47
CA ILE A 85 2.27 -7.97 -6.63
C ILE A 85 2.87 -8.77 -7.79
N THR A 86 3.46 -9.94 -7.50
CA THR A 86 4.07 -10.82 -8.52
C THR A 86 3.10 -11.86 -9.10
N GLU A 87 1.91 -11.99 -8.50
CA GLU A 87 0.88 -12.92 -8.94
C GLU A 87 0.26 -12.49 -10.29
N PRO A 88 -0.24 -13.42 -11.11
CA PRO A 88 -0.93 -13.08 -12.36
C PRO A 88 -2.33 -12.49 -12.13
N ASN A 89 -2.91 -12.64 -10.94
CA ASN A 89 -4.23 -12.15 -10.60
C ASN A 89 -4.21 -10.63 -10.36
N GLU A 90 -4.83 -9.86 -11.27
CA GLU A 90 -4.87 -8.39 -11.21
C GLU A 90 -5.43 -7.85 -9.89
N ARG A 91 -6.37 -8.56 -9.25
CA ARG A 91 -6.92 -8.16 -7.95
C ARG A 91 -5.92 -8.35 -6.82
N LEU A 92 -5.13 -9.43 -6.83
CA LEU A 92 -4.07 -9.63 -5.86
C LEU A 92 -2.98 -8.56 -6.02
N ILE A 93 -2.63 -8.21 -7.27
CA ILE A 93 -1.70 -7.12 -7.56
C ILE A 93 -2.25 -5.79 -7.02
N GLU A 94 -3.52 -5.48 -7.31
CA GLU A 94 -4.18 -4.24 -6.86
C GLU A 94 -4.17 -4.12 -5.33
N PHE A 95 -4.59 -5.16 -4.61
CA PHE A 95 -4.65 -5.14 -3.15
C PHE A 95 -3.27 -5.22 -2.50
N GLY A 96 -2.31 -5.94 -3.09
CA GLY A 96 -0.92 -5.94 -2.66
C GLY A 96 -0.31 -4.54 -2.74
N ALA A 97 -0.41 -3.89 -3.90
CA ALA A 97 0.04 -2.50 -4.08
C ALA A 97 -0.68 -1.54 -3.13
N GLY A 98 -1.99 -1.72 -2.90
CA GLY A 98 -2.76 -0.94 -1.94
C GLY A 98 -2.28 -1.10 -0.50
N GLY A 99 -2.00 -2.32 -0.05
CA GLY A 99 -1.46 -2.60 1.28
C GLY A 99 -0.09 -1.97 1.52
N ILE A 100 0.78 -1.99 0.50
CA ILE A 100 2.07 -1.29 0.52
C ILE A 100 1.87 0.23 0.60
N CYS A 101 1.02 0.80 -0.26
CA CYS A 101 0.75 2.24 -0.26
C CYS A 101 0.22 2.74 1.08
N ASN A 102 -0.68 1.98 1.71
CA ASN A 102 -1.28 2.35 2.98
C ASN A 102 -0.28 2.30 4.15
N SER A 103 0.72 1.42 4.09
CA SER A 103 1.63 1.17 5.22
C SER A 103 3.00 1.86 5.10
N CYS A 104 3.43 2.23 3.90
CA CYS A 104 4.79 2.73 3.62
C CYS A 104 5.05 4.17 4.09
N VAL A 105 4.05 4.87 4.62
CA VAL A 105 4.25 6.15 5.31
C VAL A 105 5.04 5.99 6.62
N ASP A 106 4.98 4.80 7.24
CA ASP A 106 5.77 4.47 8.43
C ASP A 106 7.21 4.09 8.05
N PRO A 107 8.24 4.74 8.63
CA PRO A 107 9.63 4.45 8.29
C PRO A 107 10.06 3.00 8.53
N ALA A 108 9.53 2.33 9.57
CA ALA A 108 9.89 0.94 9.85
C ALA A 108 9.29 -0.01 8.80
N ASN A 109 8.03 0.21 8.40
CA ASN A 109 7.42 -0.52 7.28
C ASN A 109 8.16 -0.25 5.97
N ALA A 110 8.44 1.03 5.66
CA ALA A 110 9.20 1.42 4.47
C ALA A 110 10.56 0.73 4.39
N SER A 111 11.28 0.64 5.51
CA SER A 111 12.57 -0.06 5.58
C SER A 111 12.44 -1.54 5.21
N ILE A 112 11.43 -2.25 5.74
CA ILE A 112 11.20 -3.66 5.42
C ILE A 112 10.85 -3.82 3.94
N ILE A 113 9.93 -3.00 3.42
CA ILE A 113 9.51 -3.03 2.00
C ILE A 113 10.73 -2.86 1.08
N VAL A 114 11.62 -1.92 1.39
CA VAL A 114 12.85 -1.70 0.62
C VAL A 114 13.81 -2.89 0.73
N GLN A 115 14.02 -3.42 1.94
CA GLN A 115 14.91 -4.58 2.17
C GLN A 115 14.43 -5.84 1.45
N CYS A 116 13.12 -6.02 1.32
CA CYS A 116 12.50 -7.11 0.59
C CYS A 116 12.45 -6.90 -0.93
N GLY A 117 13.10 -5.87 -1.47
CA GLY A 117 13.14 -5.62 -2.91
C GLY A 117 11.81 -5.07 -3.47
N GLY A 118 11.04 -4.33 -2.67
CA GLY A 118 9.76 -3.78 -3.10
C GLY A 118 9.85 -2.66 -4.14
N ILE A 119 10.98 -1.95 -4.25
CA ILE A 119 11.10 -0.80 -5.18
C ILE A 119 10.88 -1.20 -6.65
N PRO A 120 11.56 -2.21 -7.22
CA PRO A 120 11.30 -2.66 -8.58
C PRO A 120 9.84 -3.08 -8.82
N LEU A 121 9.22 -3.78 -7.85
CA LEU A 121 7.84 -4.25 -7.95
C LEU A 121 6.85 -3.08 -8.01
N ILE A 122 7.06 -2.05 -7.18
CA ILE A 122 6.22 -0.85 -7.16
C ILE A 122 6.43 -0.03 -8.44
N ILE A 123 7.66 0.06 -8.97
CA ILE A 123 7.92 0.72 -10.26
C ILE A 123 7.19 -0.02 -11.39
N GLN A 124 7.21 -1.35 -11.41
CA GLN A 124 6.49 -2.15 -12.39
C GLN A 124 4.98 -1.85 -12.37
N CYS A 125 4.40 -1.67 -11.19
CA CYS A 125 2.99 -1.31 -11.02
C CYS A 125 2.58 0.01 -11.71
N LEU A 126 3.52 0.90 -12.03
CA LEU A 126 3.24 2.09 -12.84
C LEU A 126 2.74 1.75 -14.24
N SER A 127 3.07 0.57 -14.78
CA SER A 127 2.62 0.14 -16.11
C SER A 127 1.32 -0.68 -16.10
N SER A 128 0.67 -0.80 -14.93
CA SER A 128 -0.52 -1.63 -14.78
C SER A 128 -1.71 -1.08 -15.58
N PRO A 129 -2.53 -1.95 -16.21
CA PRO A 129 -3.81 -1.53 -16.80
C PRO A 129 -4.84 -1.16 -15.73
N VAL A 130 -4.65 -1.59 -14.49
CA VAL A 130 -5.55 -1.32 -13.37
C VAL A 130 -5.23 0.06 -12.79
N ARG A 131 -6.19 0.99 -12.91
CA ARG A 131 -5.99 2.39 -12.51
C ARG A 131 -5.59 2.54 -11.04
N ASN A 132 -6.19 1.76 -10.15
CA ASN A 132 -5.89 1.84 -8.73
C ASN A 132 -4.45 1.40 -8.42
N THR A 133 -3.97 0.34 -9.07
CA THR A 133 -2.57 -0.12 -8.95
C THR A 133 -1.58 0.99 -9.30
N VAL A 134 -1.83 1.75 -10.37
CA VAL A 134 -0.99 2.90 -10.74
C VAL A 134 -1.05 4.02 -9.68
N ASN A 135 -2.24 4.34 -9.14
CA ASN A 135 -2.39 5.30 -8.04
C ASN A 135 -1.57 4.86 -6.81
N TYR A 136 -1.68 3.60 -6.41
CA TYR A 136 -0.95 3.04 -5.27
C TYR A 136 0.55 3.05 -5.50
N ALA A 137 1.00 2.77 -6.72
CA ALA A 137 2.41 2.86 -7.09
C ALA A 137 2.95 4.29 -6.94
N LEU A 138 2.27 5.28 -7.52
CA LEU A 138 2.65 6.70 -7.40
C LEU A 138 2.69 7.16 -5.93
N GLY A 139 1.66 6.81 -5.15
CA GLY A 139 1.59 7.12 -3.72
C GLY A 139 2.70 6.45 -2.92
N SER A 140 3.01 5.18 -3.21
CA SER A 140 4.09 4.46 -2.53
C SER A 140 5.45 5.07 -2.84
N LEU A 141 5.74 5.39 -4.10
CA LEU A 141 7.00 6.02 -4.50
C LEU A 141 7.21 7.39 -3.85
N TYR A 142 6.13 8.15 -3.62
CA TYR A 142 6.20 9.44 -2.91
C TYR A 142 6.78 9.31 -1.49
N TYR A 143 6.44 8.24 -0.77
CA TYR A 143 6.95 7.96 0.58
C TYR A 143 8.28 7.21 0.56
N LEU A 144 8.42 6.24 -0.34
CA LEU A 144 9.60 5.37 -0.41
C LEU A 144 10.81 6.05 -1.05
N CYS A 145 10.64 7.16 -1.77
CA CYS A 145 11.76 7.95 -2.27
C CYS A 145 12.45 8.70 -1.13
N THR A 146 13.64 8.21 -0.77
CA THR A 146 14.49 8.70 0.31
C THR A 146 15.93 8.80 -0.17
N THR A 147 16.83 9.32 0.67
CA THR A 147 18.26 9.42 0.33
C THR A 147 18.89 8.08 -0.08
N SER A 148 18.45 6.96 0.49
CA SER A 148 18.99 5.63 0.19
C SER A 148 18.41 5.02 -1.10
N THR A 149 17.15 5.31 -1.42
CA THR A 149 16.42 4.71 -2.56
C THR A 149 16.37 5.62 -3.80
N LYS A 150 16.72 6.91 -3.67
CA LYS A 150 16.62 7.89 -4.77
C LYS A 150 17.34 7.46 -6.05
N LYS A 151 18.48 6.76 -5.96
CA LYS A 151 19.24 6.31 -7.13
C LYS A 151 18.46 5.32 -7.99
N GLU A 152 17.57 4.56 -7.35
CA GLU A 152 16.75 3.55 -8.01
C GLU A 152 15.42 4.13 -8.49
N ILE A 153 14.77 4.96 -7.66
CA ILE A 153 13.45 5.54 -7.96
C ILE A 153 13.56 6.69 -8.98
N LEU A 154 14.63 7.49 -8.94
CA LEU A 154 14.80 8.65 -9.83
C LEU A 154 15.55 8.30 -11.13
N LYS A 155 15.52 7.04 -11.56
CA LYS A 155 16.07 6.65 -12.87
C LYS A 155 15.32 7.38 -14.00
N PRO A 156 16.01 7.77 -15.10
CA PRO A 156 15.40 8.56 -16.17
C PRO A 156 14.08 7.99 -16.70
N GLU A 157 14.02 6.67 -16.91
CA GLU A 157 12.85 5.97 -17.41
C GLU A 157 11.64 6.04 -16.46
N VAL A 158 11.88 6.00 -15.14
CA VAL A 158 10.83 6.10 -14.12
C VAL A 158 10.30 7.54 -14.06
N ILE A 159 11.21 8.52 -14.08
CA ILE A 159 10.86 9.94 -14.07
C ILE A 159 10.07 10.32 -15.32
N GLU A 160 10.43 9.77 -16.48
CA GLU A 160 9.69 10.01 -17.71
C GLU A 160 8.23 9.53 -17.60
N VAL A 161 8.01 8.33 -17.04
CA VAL A 161 6.65 7.81 -16.79
C VAL A 161 5.88 8.71 -15.82
N ILE A 162 6.50 9.12 -14.71
CA ILE A 162 5.85 10.02 -13.74
C ILE A 162 5.50 11.37 -14.37
N LYS A 163 6.39 11.96 -15.19
CA LYS A 163 6.11 13.20 -15.92
C LYS A 163 4.95 13.06 -16.91
N ARG A 164 4.81 11.92 -17.59
CA ARG A 164 3.66 11.65 -18.46
C ARG A 164 2.36 11.61 -17.66
N TYR A 165 2.36 11.03 -16.45
CA TYR A 165 1.20 11.07 -15.57
C TYR A 165 0.88 12.48 -15.07
N ALA A 166 1.88 13.28 -14.71
CA ALA A 166 1.72 14.68 -14.34
C ALA A 166 1.11 15.52 -15.48
N ALA A 167 1.50 15.24 -16.73
CA ALA A 167 0.99 15.93 -17.92
C ALA A 167 -0.41 15.48 -18.35
N ALA A 168 -0.97 14.40 -17.78
CA ALA A 168 -2.29 13.90 -18.16
C ALA A 168 -3.45 14.82 -17.76
N GLY A 169 -3.22 15.77 -16.85
CA GLY A 169 -4.19 16.80 -16.45
C GLY A 169 -5.54 16.21 -16.03
N ASP A 170 -6.63 16.83 -16.50
CA ASP A 170 -8.00 16.46 -16.15
C ASP A 170 -8.43 15.09 -16.67
N VAL A 171 -7.77 14.57 -17.72
CA VAL A 171 -8.04 13.22 -18.26
C VAL A 171 -7.74 12.15 -17.20
N ASN A 172 -6.80 12.43 -16.30
CA ASN A 172 -6.43 11.51 -15.23
C ASN A 172 -6.00 12.22 -13.96
N MET A 173 -6.92 13.02 -13.41
CA MET A 173 -6.66 13.94 -12.30
C MET A 173 -5.98 13.28 -11.08
N SER A 174 -6.33 12.05 -10.73
CA SER A 174 -5.68 11.36 -9.59
C SER A 174 -4.21 11.06 -9.86
N PHE A 175 -3.87 10.57 -11.07
CA PHE A 175 -2.48 10.32 -11.46
C PHE A 175 -1.70 11.62 -11.55
N SER A 176 -2.30 12.65 -12.16
CA SER A 176 -1.70 13.96 -12.29
C SER A 176 -1.34 14.55 -10.92
N ASN A 177 -2.27 14.52 -9.95
CA ASN A 177 -2.04 15.08 -8.63
C ASN A 177 -0.92 14.35 -7.88
N LEU A 178 -0.93 13.01 -7.86
CA LEU A 178 0.11 12.23 -7.17
C LEU A 178 1.48 12.37 -7.85
N ALA A 179 1.51 12.38 -9.18
CA ALA A 179 2.76 12.56 -9.94
C ALA A 179 3.36 13.96 -9.75
N ASN A 180 2.53 15.01 -9.78
CA ASN A 180 2.98 16.37 -9.48
C ASN A 180 3.51 16.47 -8.05
N ALA A 181 2.80 15.93 -7.05
CA ALA A 181 3.26 15.91 -5.67
C ALA A 181 4.61 15.18 -5.50
N PHE A 182 4.81 14.07 -6.23
CA PHE A 182 6.09 13.36 -6.27
C PHE A 182 7.21 14.24 -6.83
N LEU A 183 6.99 14.85 -8.00
CA LEU A 183 7.99 15.67 -8.67
C LEU A 183 8.35 16.92 -7.84
N GLU A 184 7.35 17.58 -7.26
CA GLU A 184 7.55 18.75 -6.40
C GLU A 184 8.43 18.43 -5.19
N LYS A 185 8.20 17.29 -4.54
CA LYS A 185 8.94 16.90 -3.33
C LYS A 185 10.37 16.45 -3.63
N HIS A 186 10.59 15.74 -4.74
CA HIS A 186 11.83 14.98 -4.96
C HIS A 186 12.72 15.51 -6.09
N MET A 187 12.21 16.40 -6.95
CA MET A 187 12.93 16.89 -8.13
C MET A 187 13.10 18.41 -8.19
N ASN A 188 12.27 19.18 -7.47
CA ASN A 188 12.40 20.65 -7.45
C ASN A 188 13.41 21.09 -6.38
N HIS A 189 14.70 20.95 -6.71
CA HIS A 189 15.83 21.57 -6.00
C HIS A 189 16.77 22.26 -6.99
#